data_AF-A0A7X8I222-F1
#
_entry.id   AF-A0A7X8I222-F1
#
_cell.length_a   1.000
_cell.length_b   1.000
_cell.length_c   1.000
_cell.angle_alpha   90.00
_cell.angle_beta   90.00
_cell.angle_gamma   90.00
#
_symmetry.space_group_name_H-M   'P 1'
#
loop_
_entity.id
_entity.type
_entity.pdbx_description
1 polymer ?
#
loop_
_entity_poly.entity_id
_entity_poly.type
_entity_poly.pdbx_seq_one_letter_code
_entity_poly.pdbx_strand_id
1 'polypeptide(L)'
;MDYLYQRVSYLKGMAQGLDIDQESKEGKLLLNIVDALEDFADAIVELAEDYGDLEEYVSYIDEDLTDVEDELYDFEDDEDYYSCEDFDDEDFECIEIDCNCPTEEIIEEEIKE
;
A
#
# COMPACT_ATOMS: atom_id res chain seq x y z
N MET A 1 -7.70 12.33 -11.25
CA MET A 1 -8.26 11.10 -11.88
C MET A 1 -9.08 11.39 -13.13
N ASP A 2 -9.83 12.49 -13.19
CA ASP A 2 -10.75 12.88 -14.28
C ASP A 2 -10.17 12.81 -15.71
N TYR A 3 -8.86 12.98 -15.86
CA TYR A 3 -8.20 12.90 -17.16
C TYR A 3 -8.35 11.54 -17.83
N LEU A 4 -8.34 10.44 -17.07
CA LEU A 4 -8.45 9.09 -17.63
C LEU A 4 -9.87 8.86 -18.17
N TYR A 5 -10.89 9.20 -17.38
CA TYR A 5 -12.29 9.21 -17.81
C TYR A 5 -12.53 10.08 -19.04
N GLN A 6 -11.98 11.30 -19.06
CA GLN A 6 -12.11 12.21 -20.20
C GLN A 6 -11.51 11.60 -21.48
N ARG A 7 -10.37 10.90 -21.35
CA ARG A 7 -9.75 10.21 -22.48
C ARG A 7 -10.57 9.02 -22.96
N VAL A 8 -11.08 8.18 -22.07
CA VAL A 8 -11.92 7.03 -22.47
C VAL A 8 -13.23 7.52 -23.09
N SER A 9 -13.86 8.53 -22.50
CA SER A 9 -15.06 9.18 -23.05
C SER A 9 -14.82 9.76 -24.44
N TYR A 10 -13.65 10.38 -24.65
CA TYR A 10 -13.25 10.88 -25.97
C TYR A 10 -13.09 9.75 -27.00
N LEU A 11 -12.46 8.63 -26.61
CA LEU A 11 -12.32 7.45 -27.48
C LEU A 11 -13.69 6.83 -27.82
N LYS A 12 -14.61 6.77 -26.85
CA LYS A 12 -15.98 6.30 -27.04
C LYS A 12 -16.75 7.18 -28.02
N GLY A 13 -16.66 8.50 -27.88
CA GLY A 13 -17.24 9.45 -28.84
C GLY A 13 -16.63 9.31 -30.24
N MET A 14 -15.32 9.10 -30.34
CA MET A 14 -14.64 8.89 -31.61
C MET A 14 -15.06 7.57 -32.27
N ALA A 15 -15.22 6.49 -31.51
CA ALA A 15 -15.71 5.21 -32.00
C ALA A 15 -17.14 5.30 -32.54
N GLN A 16 -18.02 6.07 -31.88
CA GLN A 16 -19.37 6.36 -32.37
C GLN A 16 -19.38 7.17 -33.68
N GLY A 17 -18.43 8.08 -33.86
CA GLY A 17 -18.31 8.92 -35.06
C GLY A 17 -17.65 8.25 -36.27
N LEU A 18 -17.00 7.10 -36.08
CA LEU A 18 -16.29 6.36 -37.14
C LEU A 18 -17.21 5.46 -37.97
N ASP A 19 -18.51 5.41 -37.66
CA ASP A 19 -19.51 4.55 -38.33
C ASP A 19 -19.04 3.09 -38.40
N ILE A 20 -18.45 2.63 -37.30
CA ILE A 20 -17.91 1.27 -37.17
C ILE A 20 -19.06 0.28 -37.34
N ASP A 21 -18.91 -0.66 -38.29
CA ASP A 21 -19.85 -1.75 -38.44
C ASP A 21 -19.83 -2.63 -37.18
N GLN A 22 -20.85 -2.46 -36.35
CA GLN A 22 -21.00 -3.18 -35.08
C GLN A 22 -21.26 -4.66 -35.26
N GLU A 23 -21.56 -5.14 -36.48
CA GLU A 23 -21.72 -6.56 -36.76
C GLU A 23 -20.42 -7.23 -37.20
N SER A 24 -19.46 -6.45 -37.69
CA SER A 24 -18.12 -6.92 -38.04
C SER A 24 -17.35 -7.41 -36.81
N LYS A 25 -16.44 -8.38 -37.01
CA LYS A 25 -15.64 -8.94 -35.90
C LYS A 25 -14.71 -7.87 -35.33
N GLU A 26 -14.15 -7.04 -36.21
CA GLU A 26 -13.25 -5.95 -35.89
C GLU A 26 -13.98 -4.84 -35.12
N GLY A 27 -15.20 -4.49 -35.54
CA GLY A 27 -16.02 -3.49 -34.85
C GLY A 27 -16.46 -3.93 -33.47
N LYS A 28 -16.90 -5.19 -33.32
CA LYS A 28 -17.18 -5.79 -32.01
C LYS A 28 -15.95 -5.74 -31.11
N LEU A 29 -14.78 -6.15 -31.61
CA LEU A 29 -13.54 -6.11 -30.83
C LEU A 29 -13.19 -4.69 -30.36
N LEU A 30 -13.26 -3.70 -31.25
CA LEU A 30 -12.93 -2.31 -30.91
C LEU A 30 -13.87 -1.74 -29.84
N LEU A 31 -15.18 -1.99 -29.94
CA LEU A 31 -16.14 -1.54 -28.93
C LEU A 31 -15.87 -2.18 -27.57
N ASN A 32 -15.64 -3.50 -27.53
CA ASN A 32 -15.31 -4.18 -26.28
C ASN A 32 -13.99 -3.69 -25.66
N ILE A 33 -13.00 -3.29 -26.47
CA ILE A 33 -11.77 -2.68 -25.95
C ILE A 33 -12.08 -1.32 -25.30
N VAL A 34 -12.93 -0.50 -25.92
CA VAL A 34 -13.31 0.80 -25.35
C VAL A 34 -14.08 0.62 -24.05
N ASP A 35 -15.00 -0.33 -23.99
CA ASP A 35 -15.76 -0.63 -22.77
C ASP A 35 -14.83 -1.14 -21.65
N ALA A 36 -13.90 -2.06 -21.96
CA ALA A 36 -12.92 -2.52 -20.97
C ALA A 36 -12.02 -1.38 -20.45
N LEU A 37 -11.69 -0.39 -21.30
CA LEU A 37 -10.94 0.79 -20.88
C LEU A 37 -11.75 1.69 -19.94
N GLU A 38 -13.07 1.69 -20.04
CA GLU A 38 -13.97 2.38 -19.10
C GLU A 38 -13.93 1.68 -17.74
N ASP A 39 -14.09 0.35 -17.73
CA ASP A 39 -13.97 -0.45 -16.49
C ASP A 39 -12.60 -0.25 -15.81
N PHE A 40 -11.51 -0.16 -16.58
CA PHE A 40 -10.18 0.16 -16.04
C PHE A 40 -10.11 1.57 -15.47
N ALA A 41 -10.79 2.55 -16.09
CA ALA A 41 -10.80 3.90 -15.56
C ALA A 41 -11.52 3.96 -14.22
N ASP A 42 -12.68 3.32 -14.12
CA ASP A 42 -13.46 3.18 -12.89
C ASP A 42 -12.62 2.55 -11.76
N ALA A 43 -12.03 1.38 -12.03
CA ALA A 43 -11.22 0.65 -11.05
C ALA A 43 -9.99 1.43 -10.59
N ILE A 44 -9.37 2.23 -11.46
CA ILE A 44 -8.23 3.06 -11.10
C ILE A 44 -8.67 4.20 -10.17
N VAL A 45 -9.86 4.78 -10.36
CA VAL A 45 -10.39 5.83 -9.48
C VAL A 45 -10.66 5.27 -8.09
N GLU A 46 -11.39 4.15 -8.01
CA GLU A 46 -11.65 3.44 -6.75
C GLU A 46 -10.34 3.12 -6.01
N LEU A 47 -9.34 2.58 -6.71
CA LEU A 47 -8.05 2.27 -6.12
C LEU A 47 -7.34 3.49 -5.52
N ALA A 48 -7.48 4.69 -6.09
CA ALA A 48 -6.85 5.86 -5.52
C ALA A 48 -7.61 6.45 -4.34
N GLU A 49 -8.92 6.25 -4.28
CA GLU A 49 -9.71 6.57 -3.09
C GLU A 49 -9.26 5.67 -1.94
N ASP A 50 -9.23 4.35 -2.16
CA ASP A 50 -8.73 3.37 -1.18
C ASP A 50 -7.29 3.66 -0.73
N TYR A 51 -6.42 4.08 -1.66
CA TYR A 51 -5.04 4.45 -1.33
C TYR A 51 -4.97 5.72 -0.48
N GLY A 52 -5.84 6.69 -0.72
CA GLY A 52 -5.94 7.90 0.10
C GLY A 52 -6.40 7.57 1.52
N ASP A 53 -7.39 6.69 1.66
CA ASP A 53 -7.85 6.20 2.97
C ASP A 53 -6.71 5.48 3.71
N LEU A 54 -5.93 4.65 3.00
CA LEU A 54 -4.76 3.97 3.58
C LEU A 54 -3.67 4.96 4.03
N GLU A 55 -3.42 6.02 3.27
CA GLU A 55 -2.48 7.08 3.66
C GLU A 55 -2.92 7.74 4.98
N GLU A 56 -4.22 7.99 5.14
CA GLU A 56 -4.79 8.52 6.39
C GLU A 56 -4.60 7.55 7.56
N TYR A 57 -4.89 6.25 7.36
CA TYR A 57 -4.65 5.22 8.37
C TYR A 57 -3.20 5.12 8.80
N VAL A 58 -2.26 5.20 7.85
CA VAL A 58 -0.83 5.18 8.16
C VAL A 58 -0.43 6.43 8.94
N SER A 59 -0.99 7.59 8.62
CA SER A 59 -0.77 8.82 9.38
C SER A 59 -1.26 8.71 10.82
N TYR A 60 -2.40 8.04 11.06
CA TYR A 60 -2.88 7.81 12.43
C TYR A 60 -1.97 6.87 13.22
N ILE A 61 -1.45 5.83 12.57
CA ILE A 61 -0.47 4.94 13.21
C ILE A 61 0.81 5.70 13.57
N ASP A 62 1.29 6.57 12.69
CA ASP A 62 2.48 7.40 12.94
C ASP A 62 2.26 8.36 14.13
N GLU A 63 1.09 8.98 14.22
CA GLU A 63 0.70 9.83 15.36
C GLU A 63 0.62 9.03 16.67
N ASP A 64 -0.09 7.90 16.67
CA ASP A 64 -0.20 7.02 17.85
C ASP A 64 1.18 6.49 18.30
N LEU A 65 2.07 6.18 17.37
CA LEU A 65 3.44 5.76 17.69
C LEU A 65 4.24 6.91 18.28
N THR A 66 4.12 8.12 17.74
CA THR A 66 4.77 9.31 18.30
C THR A 66 4.34 9.53 19.74
N ASP A 67 3.04 9.41 20.05
CA ASP A 67 2.54 9.55 21.43
C ASP A 67 3.14 8.49 22.38
N VAL A 68 3.32 7.25 21.90
CA VAL A 68 3.96 6.17 22.67
C VAL A 68 5.46 6.41 22.83
N GLU A 69 6.14 6.87 21.79
CA GLU A 69 7.56 7.22 21.82
C GLU A 69 7.82 8.36 22.80
N ASP A 70 7.01 9.41 22.76
CA ASP A 70 7.07 10.52 23.72
C ASP A 70 6.81 9.99 25.14
N GLU A 71 5.78 9.17 25.38
CA GLU A 71 5.55 8.61 26.72
C GLU A 71 6.71 7.73 27.19
N LEU A 72 7.31 6.90 26.34
CA LEU A 72 8.37 5.96 26.75
C LEU A 72 9.73 6.64 26.90
N TYR A 73 10.07 7.56 25.99
CA TYR A 73 11.38 8.20 25.90
C TYR A 73 11.46 9.53 26.66
N ASP A 74 10.35 10.24 26.93
CA ASP A 74 10.37 11.41 27.83
C ASP A 74 10.63 11.03 29.29
N PHE A 75 10.47 9.75 29.68
CA PHE A 75 10.91 9.27 31.01
C PHE A 75 12.44 9.07 31.11
N GLU A 76 13.19 9.16 30.00
CA GLU A 76 14.66 9.02 29.99
C GLU A 76 15.41 10.37 29.92
N ASP A 77 14.71 11.52 29.96
CA ASP A 77 15.35 12.85 29.97
C ASP A 77 15.49 13.46 31.39
N ASP A 78 15.06 12.75 32.44
CA ASP A 78 15.40 13.01 33.84
C ASP A 78 16.49 12.02 34.30
N GLU A 79 17.75 12.41 34.08
CA GLU A 79 18.97 11.81 34.66
C GLU A 79 19.17 10.30 34.43
N ASP A 80 19.64 9.90 33.24
CA ASP A 80 20.85 9.06 33.10
C ASP A 80 21.16 8.83 31.62
N TYR A 81 21.74 9.86 31.02
CA TYR A 81 22.68 9.67 29.90
C TYR A 81 23.74 8.68 30.40
N TYR A 82 23.55 7.39 30.13
CA TYR A 82 24.62 6.40 30.21
C TYR A 82 25.66 6.81 29.17
N SER A 83 26.51 7.76 29.57
CA SER A 83 27.79 7.99 28.96
C SER A 83 28.49 6.63 28.96
N CYS A 84 28.59 6.00 27.80
CA CYS A 84 29.44 4.84 27.55
C CYS A 84 30.94 5.18 27.71
N GLU A 85 31.30 6.08 28.62
CA GLU A 85 32.68 6.48 28.90
C GLU A 85 33.17 6.06 30.28
N ASP A 86 32.41 5.28 31.07
CA ASP A 86 32.88 4.78 32.38
C ASP A 86 32.41 3.35 32.74
N PHE A 87 32.16 2.50 31.75
CA PHE A 87 31.95 1.07 31.99
C PHE A 87 33.27 0.32 31.83
N ASP A 88 33.87 -0.08 32.95
CA ASP A 88 34.91 -1.11 33.00
C ASP A 88 34.42 -2.34 32.21
N ASP A 89 35.29 -2.79 31.30
CA ASP A 89 35.14 -3.80 30.23
C ASP A 89 34.67 -5.23 30.63
N GLU A 90 34.00 -5.44 31.77
CA GLU A 90 33.75 -6.82 32.27
C GLU A 90 32.30 -7.23 32.57
N ASP A 91 31.30 -6.34 32.66
CA ASP A 91 29.94 -6.76 33.10
C ASP A 91 28.77 -6.04 32.41
N PHE A 92 28.70 -6.06 31.08
CA PHE A 92 27.42 -5.84 30.38
C PHE A 92 27.19 -6.90 29.30
N GLU A 93 26.37 -7.88 29.64
CA GLU A 93 25.67 -8.73 28.69
C GLU A 93 24.65 -7.83 27.97
N CYS A 94 25.04 -7.29 26.81
CA CYS A 94 24.10 -6.64 25.91
C CYS A 94 22.92 -7.58 25.69
N ILE A 95 21.73 -7.21 26.15
CA ILE A 95 20.51 -7.90 25.73
C ILE A 95 20.38 -7.60 24.24
N GLU A 96 20.83 -8.54 23.41
CA GLU A 96 20.38 -8.65 22.03
C GLU A 96 18.85 -8.84 22.12
N ILE A 97 18.10 -7.78 21.82
CA ILE A 97 16.68 -7.90 21.52
C ILE A 97 16.61 -8.68 20.22
N ASP A 98 16.43 -10.00 20.36
CA ASP A 98 16.10 -10.88 19.25
C ASP A 98 14.71 -10.44 18.79
N CYS A 99 14.69 -9.64 17.73
CA CYS A 99 13.47 -9.20 17.07
C CYS A 99 12.85 -10.44 16.43
N ASN A 100 12.14 -11.22 17.23
CA ASN A 100 11.42 -12.43 16.83
C ASN A 100 10.22 -12.02 15.97
N CYS A 101 10.52 -11.57 14.75
CA CYS A 101 9.58 -11.52 13.66
C CYS A 101 9.21 -12.98 13.36
N PRO A 102 7.96 -13.41 13.51
CA PRO A 102 7.57 -14.74 13.09
C PRO A 102 7.69 -14.78 11.57
N THR A 103 8.81 -15.27 11.06
CA THR A 103 8.88 -15.77 9.69
C THR A 103 7.88 -16.90 9.60
N GLU A 104 6.83 -16.72 8.81
CA GLU A 104 5.79 -17.71 8.55
C GLU A 104 6.44 -19.09 8.32
N GLU A 105 6.32 -19.99 9.31
CA GLU A 105 6.44 -21.42 9.06
C GLU A 105 5.26 -21.78 8.17
N ILE A 106 5.53 -21.94 6.88
CA ILE A 106 4.66 -22.64 5.95
C ILE A 106 4.46 -24.04 6.54
N ILE A 107 3.30 -24.26 7.16
CA ILE A 107 2.87 -25.60 7.56
C ILE A 107 2.63 -26.35 6.26
N GLU A 108 3.61 -27.15 5.83
CA GLU A 108 3.37 -28.21 4.85
C GLU A 108 2.37 -29.19 5.48
N GLU A 109 1.08 -29.03 5.16
CA GLU A 109 0.11 -30.09 5.36
C GLU A 109 0.60 -31.32 4.59
N GLU A 110 1.15 -32.29 5.31
CA GLU A 110 1.31 -33.66 4.82
C GLU A 110 -0.06 -34.15 4.34
N ILE A 111 -0.27 -34.11 3.03
CA ILE A 111 -1.27 -34.91 2.33
C ILE A 111 -0.90 -36.36 2.58
N LYS A 112 -1.49 -36.96 3.62
CA LYS A 112 -1.53 -38.41 3.78
C LYS A 112 -2.67 -38.95 2.92
N GLU A 113 -2.26 -39.83 2.02
CA GLU A 113 -3.02 -40.71 1.11
C GLU A 113 -4.22 -41.41 1.76
#